data_AF-A0A935BV51-F1
#
_entry.id   AF-A0A935BV51-F1
#
_cell.length_a   1.000
_cell.length_b   1.000
_cell.length_c   1.000
_cell.angle_alpha   90.00
_cell.angle_beta   90.00
_cell.angle_gamma   90.00
#
_symmetry.space_group_name_H-M   'P 1'
#
loop_
_entity.id
_entity.type
_entity.pdbx_description
1 polymer ?
#
loop_
_entity_poly.entity_id
_entity_poly.type
_entity_poly.pdbx_seq_one_letter_code
_entity_poly.pdbx_strand_id
1 'polypeptide(L)' 'MNTVADDTSVVQVQAASYVTIKLAAAITGLSEKAINGKIDEGIWLEGKEWRRGPDGRRYISLRGYAAWVERRRL' A
#
# COMPACT_ATOMS: atom_id res chain seq x y z
N MET A 1 -0.91 -32.56 39.92
CA MET A 1 -0.98 -32.65 38.44
C MET A 1 -1.36 -31.26 37.95
N ASN A 2 -0.39 -30.45 37.53
CA ASN A 2 -0.67 -29.10 37.03
C ASN A 2 -0.82 -29.19 35.50
N THR A 3 -2.04 -28.98 35.03
CA THR A 3 -2.34 -28.83 33.61
C THR A 3 -2.01 -27.40 33.22
N VAL A 4 -0.88 -27.20 32.54
CA VAL A 4 -0.62 -25.96 31.80
C VAL A 4 -1.58 -25.95 30.60
N ALA A 5 -2.60 -25.11 30.65
CA ALA A 5 -3.40 -24.82 29.47
C ALA A 5 -2.53 -24.01 28.50
N ASP A 6 -2.21 -24.58 27.35
CA ASP A 6 -1.55 -23.87 26.26
C ASP A 6 -2.44 -22.70 25.81
N ASP A 7 -2.03 -21.48 26.17
CA ASP A 7 -2.65 -20.23 25.72
C ASP A 7 -2.21 -19.94 24.29
N THR A 8 -2.77 -20.68 23.33
CA THR A 8 -2.50 -20.48 21.90
C THR A 8 -3.24 -19.25 21.40
N SER A 9 -2.67 -18.07 21.65
CA SER A 9 -3.15 -16.81 21.09
C SER A 9 -2.66 -16.65 19.64
N VAL A 10 -3.60 -16.56 18.69
CA VAL A 10 -3.31 -16.34 17.27
C VAL A 10 -3.13 -14.84 16.99
N VAL A 11 -1.95 -14.46 16.48
CA VAL A 11 -1.67 -13.08 16.05
C VAL A 11 -2.12 -12.88 14.60
N GLN A 12 -3.05 -11.94 14.38
CA GLN A 12 -3.48 -11.52 13.05
C GLN A 12 -2.59 -10.38 12.55
N VAL A 13 -1.96 -10.56 11.39
CA VAL A 13 -1.11 -9.54 10.74
C VAL A 13 -1.86 -8.95 9.54
N GLN A 14 -2.02 -7.62 9.52
CA GLN A 14 -2.60 -6.90 8.39
C GLN A 14 -1.50 -6.20 7.57
N ALA A 15 -1.75 -6.05 6.27
CA ALA A 15 -0.88 -5.26 5.42
C ALA A 15 -0.93 -3.78 5.81
N ALA A 16 0.20 -3.08 5.72
CA ALA A 16 0.24 -1.63 5.89
C ALA A 16 -0.61 -0.95 4.81
N SER A 17 -1.47 -0.01 5.22
CA SER A 17 -2.32 0.76 4.28
C SER A 17 -1.51 1.59 3.28
N TYR A 18 -0.33 2.02 3.70
CA TYR A 18 0.60 2.83 2.92
C TYR A 18 1.96 2.13 2.85
N VAL A 19 2.52 2.07 1.65
CA VAL A 19 3.82 1.46 1.41
C VAL A 19 4.72 2.40 0.62
N THR A 20 6.03 2.20 0.70
CA THR A 20 6.99 2.95 -0.12
C THR A 20 6.79 2.64 -1.60
N ILE A 21 7.27 3.52 -2.48
CA ILE A 21 7.25 3.28 -3.94
C ILE A 21 7.95 1.96 -4.30
N LYS A 22 9.09 1.66 -3.65
CA LYS A 22 9.84 0.42 -3.87
C LYS A 22 8.98 -0.83 -3.57
N LEU A 23 8.29 -0.84 -2.43
CA LEU A 23 7.42 -1.96 -2.07
C LEU A 23 6.16 -2.00 -2.95
N ALA A 24 5.55 -0.86 -3.25
CA ALA A 24 4.42 -0.78 -4.20
C ALA A 24 4.80 -1.37 -5.56
N ALA A 25 5.98 -1.04 -6.08
CA ALA A 25 6.49 -1.58 -7.34
C ALA A 25 6.60 -3.11 -7.29
N ALA A 26 7.19 -3.64 -6.20
CA ALA A 26 7.36 -5.08 -6.02
C ALA A 26 6.03 -5.84 -5.98
N ILE A 27 5.01 -5.32 -5.29
CA ILE A 27 3.75 -6.06 -5.09
C ILE A 27 2.71 -5.83 -6.19
N THR A 28 2.78 -4.71 -6.91
CA THR A 28 1.83 -4.39 -8.02
C THR A 28 2.37 -4.76 -9.40
N GLY A 29 3.67 -5.04 -9.52
CA GLY A 29 4.34 -5.28 -10.80
C GLY A 29 4.60 -4.00 -11.63
N LEU A 30 4.23 -2.83 -11.13
CA LEU A 30 4.58 -1.55 -11.76
C LEU A 30 6.06 -1.20 -11.50
N SER A 31 6.73 -0.56 -12.46
CA SER A 31 8.06 0.00 -12.18
C SER A 31 7.97 1.26 -11.31
N GLU A 32 9.01 1.55 -10.53
CA GLU A 32 9.10 2.80 -9.76
C GLU A 32 8.96 4.03 -10.66
N LYS A 33 9.48 3.96 -11.90
CA LYS A 33 9.31 5.00 -12.92
C LYS A 33 7.85 5.19 -13.31
N ALA A 34 7.10 4.10 -13.51
CA ALA A 34 5.69 4.17 -13.87
C ALA A 34 4.81 4.69 -12.72
N ILE A 35 5.19 4.44 -11.48
CA ILE A 35 4.51 4.99 -10.29
C ILE A 35 4.80 6.49 -10.18
N ASN A 36 6.07 6.90 -10.23
CA ASN A 36 6.42 8.32 -10.18
C ASN A 36 5.80 9.10 -11.33
N GLY A 37 5.81 8.57 -12.56
CA GLY A 37 5.14 9.19 -13.70
C GLY A 37 3.65 9.44 -13.45
N LYS A 38 2.91 8.48 -12.89
CA LYS A 38 1.48 8.68 -12.55
C LYS A 38 1.28 9.77 -11.51
N ILE A 39 2.19 9.90 -10.55
CA ILE A 39 2.15 10.95 -9.53
C ILE A 39 2.47 12.31 -10.15
N ASP A 40 3.55 12.39 -10.92
CA ASP A 40 4.07 13.63 -11.50
C ASP A 40 3.14 14.17 -12.60
N GLU A 41 2.48 13.30 -13.35
CA GLU A 41 1.46 13.63 -14.37
C GLU A 41 0.06 13.92 -13.76
N GLY A 42 -0.11 13.74 -12.45
CA GLY A 42 -1.39 13.97 -11.77
C GLY A 42 -2.46 12.90 -12.03
N ILE A 43 -2.10 11.75 -12.62
CA ILE A 43 -2.99 10.59 -12.81
C ILE A 43 -3.35 9.97 -11.45
N TRP A 44 -2.37 9.89 -10.55
CA TRP A 44 -2.56 9.50 -9.16
C TRP A 44 -2.62 10.74 -8.28
N LEU A 45 -3.73 10.91 -7.59
CA LEU A 45 -4.02 12.13 -6.83
C LEU A 45 -3.53 11.99 -5.39
N GLU A 46 -2.91 13.06 -4.87
CA GLU A 46 -2.51 13.12 -3.47
C GLU A 46 -3.74 13.01 -2.56
N GLY A 47 -3.65 12.18 -1.51
CA GLY A 47 -4.75 11.83 -0.62
C GLY A 47 -5.65 10.71 -1.12
N LYS A 48 -5.54 10.28 -2.39
CA LYS A 48 -6.28 9.13 -2.95
C LYS A 48 -5.36 7.93 -3.18
N GLU A 49 -4.54 7.98 -4.22
CA GLU A 49 -3.65 6.88 -4.61
C GLU A 49 -2.25 6.99 -3.95
N TRP A 50 -1.84 8.20 -3.55
CA TRP A 50 -0.56 8.41 -2.84
C TRP A 50 -0.65 9.54 -1.82
N ARG A 51 0.36 9.67 -0.95
CA ARG A 51 0.53 10.83 -0.05
C ARG A 51 2.00 11.14 0.22
N ARG A 52 2.30 12.38 0.58
CA ARG A 52 3.57 12.73 1.21
C ARG A 52 3.56 12.37 2.71
N GLY A 53 4.60 11.67 3.15
CA GLY A 53 4.85 11.36 4.55
C GLY A 53 5.48 12.54 5.30
N PRO A 54 5.54 12.49 6.64
CA PRO A 54 6.21 13.51 7.45
C PRO A 54 7.73 13.58 7.20
N ASP A 55 8.30 12.51 6.64
CA ASP A 55 9.70 12.39 6.19
C ASP A 55 9.93 12.97 4.78
N GLY A 56 8.90 13.56 4.15
CA GLY A 56 8.95 14.10 2.79
C GLY A 56 8.88 13.05 1.68
N ARG A 57 8.86 11.75 2.01
CA ARG A 57 8.80 10.65 1.03
C ARG A 57 7.39 10.44 0.51
N ARG A 58 7.29 9.84 -0.68
CA ARG A 58 6.02 9.43 -1.29
C ARG A 58 5.64 8.02 -0.80
N TYR A 59 4.42 7.89 -0.31
CA TYR A 59 3.83 6.61 0.07
C TYR A 59 2.60 6.32 -0.78
N ILE A 60 2.44 5.07 -1.21
CA ILE A 60 1.34 4.61 -2.05
C ILE A 60 0.26 3.99 -1.16
N SER A 61 -0.98 4.41 -1.37
CA SER A 61 -2.16 3.82 -0.75
C SER A 61 -2.52 2.54 -1.50
N LEU A 62 -2.44 1.37 -0.85
CA LEU A 62 -2.83 0.11 -1.50
C LEU A 62 -4.32 0.08 -1.84
N ARG A 63 -5.14 0.64 -0.94
CA ARG A 63 -6.59 0.80 -1.17
C ARG A 63 -6.88 1.77 -2.32
N GLY A 64 -6.12 2.87 -2.39
CA GLY A 64 -6.24 3.86 -3.47
C GLY A 64 -5.88 3.27 -4.83
N TYR A 65 -4.75 2.54 -4.88
CA TYR A 65 -4.34 1.80 -6.06
C TYR A 65 -5.41 0.80 -6.52
N ALA A 66 -5.94 -0.05 -5.64
CA ALA A 66 -6.97 -1.03 -5.98
C ALA A 66 -8.21 -0.35 -6.58
N ALA A 67 -8.72 0.70 -5.91
CA ALA A 67 -9.86 1.47 -6.41
C ALA A 67 -9.55 2.14 -7.77
N TRP A 68 -8.31 2.59 -8.01
CA TRP A 68 -7.91 3.15 -9.31
C TRP A 68 -7.89 2.09 -10.42
N VAL A 69 -7.41 0.88 -10.13
CA VAL A 69 -7.45 -0.26 -11.07
C VAL A 69 -8.89 -0.61 -11.45
N GLU A 70 -9.78 -0.69 -10.45
CA GLU A 70 -11.19 -1.03 -10.62
C GLU A 70 -11.98 0.04 -11.39
N ARG A 71 -11.55 1.31 -11.34
CA ARG A 71 -12.17 2.42 -12.09
C ARG A 71 -11.90 2.40 -13.59
N ARG A 72 -11.11 1.46 -14.11
CA ARG A 72 -10.82 1.39 -15.54
C ARG A 72 -12.14 1.23 -16.32
N ARG A 73 -12.46 2.27 -17.09
CA ARG A 73 -13.67 2.41 -17.93
C ARG A 73 -14.00 1.11 -18.69
N LEU A 74 -15.24 0.63 -18.53
CA LEU A 74 -15.97 -0.02 -19.62
C LEU A 74 -16.17 0.96 -20.78
#